data_AF-A0A7W0YWU4-F1
#
_entry.id   AF-A0A7W0YWU4-F1
#
_cell.length_a   1.000
_cell.length_b   1.000
_cell.length_c   1.000
_cell.angle_alpha   90.00
_cell.angle_beta   90.00
_cell.angle_gamma   90.00
#
_symmetry.space_group_name_H-M   'P 1'
#
loop_
_entity.id
_entity.type
_entity.pdbx_description
1 polymer ?
#
loop_
_entity_poly.entity_id
_entity_poly.type
_entity_poly.pdbx_seq_one_letter_code
_entity_poly.pdbx_strand_id
1 'polypeptide(L)'
;MALKVAMHNWMRPEPIETTIARLGKSGYDGIEISGEPAVYDAEQVKAQLDEHGVECWGAVTLMTGGRDLVHEDHYVRLASVQYVKDCLSLVASMNGRILTVVPSTVGKVVPMGSPEDEWRWCVEGLKECQAHAESVGVRIGVEPLNRFETYFINRADQAVAMAKDVGGDCGVALDIFHMNIEEADWRQSIRDTGSYLVDFHVADNNRMPPG
;
A
#
# COMPACT_ATOMS: atom_id res chain seq x y z
N MET A 1 -1.15 1.38 23.55
CA MET A 1 -2.13 0.58 22.77
C MET A 1 -1.48 -0.75 22.45
N ALA A 2 -2.24 -1.85 22.41
CA ALA A 2 -1.72 -3.10 21.86
C ALA A 2 -1.48 -2.92 20.35
N LEU A 3 -0.44 -3.55 19.80
CA LEU A 3 -0.19 -3.59 18.36
C LEU A 3 -1.32 -4.43 17.71
N LYS A 4 -1.97 -3.90 16.67
CA LYS A 4 -2.89 -4.69 15.85
C LYS A 4 -2.10 -5.42 14.78
N VAL A 5 -2.48 -6.67 14.50
CA VAL A 5 -1.85 -7.50 13.48
C VAL A 5 -2.87 -7.84 12.40
N ALA A 6 -2.58 -7.42 11.18
CA ALA A 6 -3.35 -7.77 10.00
C ALA A 6 -2.54 -8.70 9.08
N MET A 7 -3.23 -9.35 8.14
CA MET A 7 -2.60 -10.23 7.15
C MET A 7 -3.02 -9.85 5.74
N HIS A 8 -2.05 -9.81 4.83
CA HIS A 8 -2.28 -9.69 3.39
C HIS A 8 -2.94 -10.94 2.81
N ASN A 9 -3.90 -10.79 1.90
CA ASN A 9 -4.52 -11.93 1.22
C ASN A 9 -3.97 -12.25 -0.18
N TRP A 10 -3.20 -11.36 -0.80
CA TRP A 10 -2.71 -11.56 -2.18
C TRP A 10 -1.64 -12.65 -2.32
N MET A 11 -0.85 -12.91 -1.26
CA MET A 11 0.21 -13.93 -1.28
C MET A 11 -0.32 -15.37 -1.22
N ARG A 12 -1.61 -15.56 -0.93
CA ARG A 12 -2.22 -16.88 -0.83
C ARG A 12 -3.48 -16.92 -1.68
N PRO A 13 -3.44 -17.55 -2.86
CA PRO A 13 -4.61 -17.63 -3.73
C PRO A 13 -5.65 -18.59 -3.15
N GLU A 14 -6.58 -18.04 -2.37
CA GLU A 14 -7.76 -18.74 -1.85
C GLU A 14 -8.96 -17.78 -1.83
N PRO A 15 -10.21 -18.30 -1.83
CA PRO A 15 -11.38 -17.44 -1.72
C PRO A 15 -11.35 -16.54 -0.48
N ILE A 16 -11.87 -15.32 -0.59
CA ILE A 16 -11.80 -14.31 0.48
C ILE A 16 -12.46 -14.80 1.78
N GLU A 17 -13.56 -15.53 1.66
CA GLU A 17 -14.28 -16.14 2.78
C GLU A 17 -13.43 -17.18 3.52
N THR A 18 -12.60 -17.92 2.78
CA THR A 18 -11.67 -18.91 3.37
C THR A 18 -10.55 -18.19 4.12
N THR A 19 -10.06 -17.08 3.56
CA THR A 19 -9.06 -16.23 4.22
C THR A 19 -9.62 -15.65 5.52
N ILE A 20 -10.76 -14.97 5.48
CA ILE A 20 -11.38 -14.31 6.65
C ILE A 20 -11.64 -15.31 7.77
N ALA A 21 -12.25 -16.46 7.45
CA ALA A 21 -12.53 -17.49 8.44
C ALA A 21 -11.26 -18.05 9.11
N ARG A 22 -10.16 -18.17 8.35
CA ARG A 22 -8.86 -18.59 8.89
C ARG A 22 -8.23 -17.52 9.77
N LEU A 23 -8.32 -16.24 9.38
CA LEU A 23 -7.78 -15.12 10.16
C LEU A 23 -8.45 -15.00 11.53
N GLY A 24 -9.79 -15.04 11.57
CA GLY A 24 -10.54 -15.01 12.83
C GLY A 24 -10.18 -16.17 13.77
N LYS A 25 -10.05 -17.39 13.23
CA LYS A 25 -9.62 -18.57 14.02
C LYS A 25 -8.19 -18.48 14.53
N SER A 26 -7.32 -17.74 13.82
CA SER A 26 -5.90 -17.61 14.15
C SER A 26 -5.59 -16.42 15.07
N GLY A 27 -6.59 -15.58 15.38
CA GLY A 27 -6.45 -14.44 16.29
C GLY A 27 -5.86 -13.18 15.65
N TYR A 28 -5.97 -13.00 14.33
CA TYR A 28 -5.61 -11.74 13.68
C TYR A 28 -6.67 -10.67 13.98
N ASP A 29 -6.23 -9.42 14.15
CA ASP A 29 -7.12 -8.28 14.36
C ASP A 29 -7.78 -7.82 13.05
N GLY A 30 -7.11 -8.03 11.91
CA GLY A 30 -7.61 -7.54 10.64
C GLY A 30 -7.05 -8.23 9.39
N ILE A 31 -7.54 -7.77 8.25
CA ILE A 31 -7.07 -8.12 6.91
C ILE A 31 -6.59 -6.86 6.19
N GLU A 32 -5.50 -6.97 5.46
CA GLU A 32 -5.14 -6.01 4.42
C GLU A 32 -5.46 -6.66 3.06
N ILE A 33 -6.49 -6.15 2.40
CA ILE A 33 -7.04 -6.80 1.21
C ILE A 33 -6.28 -6.36 -0.04
N SER A 34 -6.28 -7.22 -1.06
CA SER A 34 -5.78 -6.87 -2.39
C SER A 34 -6.54 -5.65 -2.92
N GLY A 35 -5.86 -4.66 -3.47
CA GLY A 35 -6.48 -3.52 -4.14
C GLY A 35 -7.09 -3.92 -5.49
N GLU A 36 -8.18 -4.68 -5.50
CA GLU A 36 -8.90 -5.07 -6.71
C GLU A 36 -10.40 -4.75 -6.58
N PRO A 37 -10.80 -3.47 -6.75
CA PRO A 37 -12.19 -3.03 -6.56
C PRO A 37 -13.23 -3.74 -7.43
N ALA A 38 -12.81 -4.28 -8.58
CA ALA A 38 -13.69 -5.03 -9.49
C ALA A 38 -13.94 -6.48 -9.05
N VAL A 39 -13.14 -7.01 -8.11
CA VAL A 39 -13.22 -8.40 -7.66
C VAL A 39 -14.10 -8.55 -6.42
N TYR A 40 -14.15 -7.54 -5.56
CA TYR A 40 -14.82 -7.63 -4.28
C TYR A 40 -16.21 -6.98 -4.29
N ASP A 41 -17.21 -7.74 -3.83
CA ASP A 41 -18.43 -7.15 -3.29
C ASP A 41 -18.14 -6.68 -1.86
N ALA A 42 -17.97 -5.37 -1.69
CA ALA A 42 -17.56 -4.79 -0.42
C ALA A 42 -18.57 -5.02 0.71
N GLU A 43 -19.87 -5.06 0.40
CA GLU A 43 -20.91 -5.31 1.41
C GLU A 43 -20.83 -6.75 1.89
N GLN A 44 -20.69 -7.70 0.96
CA GLN A 44 -20.53 -9.11 1.29
C GLN A 44 -19.24 -9.37 2.09
N VAL A 45 -18.12 -8.81 1.67
CA VAL A 45 -16.83 -8.95 2.38
C VAL A 45 -16.92 -8.34 3.78
N LYS A 46 -17.52 -7.15 3.91
CA LYS A 46 -17.73 -6.51 5.21
C LYS A 46 -18.57 -7.38 6.15
N ALA A 47 -19.66 -7.97 5.68
CA ALA A 47 -20.49 -8.84 6.50
C ALA A 47 -19.71 -10.06 7.02
N GLN A 48 -18.84 -10.65 6.18
CA GLN A 48 -18.00 -11.79 6.57
C GLN A 48 -16.93 -11.40 7.60
N LEU A 49 -16.35 -10.21 7.45
CA LEU A 49 -15.40 -9.64 8.41
C LEU A 49 -16.04 -9.48 9.79
N ASP A 50 -17.24 -8.87 9.83
CA ASP A 50 -18.00 -8.65 11.06
C ASP A 50 -18.38 -10.00 11.72
N GLU A 51 -18.77 -11.02 10.94
CA GLU A 51 -19.10 -12.37 11.44
C GLU A 51 -17.92 -13.06 12.13
N HIS A 52 -16.70 -12.84 11.64
CA HIS A 52 -15.49 -13.50 12.15
C HIS A 52 -14.68 -12.64 13.13
N GLY A 53 -15.16 -11.44 13.46
CA GLY A 53 -14.47 -10.51 14.36
C GLY A 53 -13.13 -10.02 13.82
N VAL A 54 -13.00 -9.90 12.49
CA VAL A 54 -11.80 -9.42 11.80
C VAL A 54 -12.09 -8.06 11.20
N GLU A 55 -11.26 -7.05 11.44
CA GLU A 55 -11.44 -5.73 10.84
C GLU A 55 -10.89 -5.67 9.40
N CYS A 56 -11.47 -4.83 8.54
CA CYS A 56 -10.71 -4.34 7.39
C CYS A 56 -9.65 -3.37 7.94
N TRP A 57 -8.37 -3.74 7.88
CA TRP A 57 -7.29 -2.80 8.20
C TRP A 57 -7.12 -1.80 7.06
N GLY A 58 -7.06 -2.32 5.84
CA GLY A 58 -6.78 -1.53 4.65
C GLY A 58 -6.70 -2.37 3.39
N ALA A 59 -6.05 -1.81 2.38
CA ALA A 59 -5.67 -2.52 1.17
C ALA A 59 -4.26 -2.14 0.73
N VAL A 60 -3.68 -2.95 -0.17
CA VAL A 60 -2.45 -2.62 -0.90
C VAL A 60 -2.72 -2.55 -2.41
N THR A 61 -2.20 -1.53 -3.07
CA THR A 61 -2.31 -1.41 -4.54
C THR A 61 -1.54 -2.52 -5.25
N LEU A 62 -2.17 -3.20 -6.20
CA LEU A 62 -1.51 -4.14 -7.10
C LEU A 62 -1.12 -3.43 -8.40
N MET A 63 0.04 -2.78 -8.41
CA MET A 63 0.52 -1.99 -9.55
C MET A 63 1.07 -2.89 -10.66
N THR A 64 0.19 -3.61 -11.34
CA THR A 64 0.49 -4.46 -12.50
C THR A 64 -0.52 -4.18 -13.62
N GLY A 65 -0.39 -4.83 -14.77
CA GLY A 65 -1.39 -4.72 -15.85
C GLY A 65 -1.53 -3.32 -16.46
N GLY A 66 -0.45 -2.54 -16.48
CA GLY A 66 -0.44 -1.18 -17.03
C GLY A 66 -0.78 -0.07 -16.03
N ARG A 67 -0.79 -0.37 -14.73
CA ARG A 67 -0.92 0.64 -13.65
C ARG A 67 0.45 1.21 -13.29
N ASP A 68 0.64 2.50 -13.50
CA ASP A 68 1.89 3.22 -13.23
C ASP A 68 1.62 4.75 -13.09
N LEU A 69 1.85 5.32 -11.90
CA LEU A 69 1.69 6.77 -11.67
C LEU A 69 2.84 7.58 -12.31
N VAL A 70 3.93 6.93 -12.70
CA VAL A 70 5.12 7.55 -13.29
C VAL A 70 5.35 7.12 -14.74
N HIS A 71 4.32 6.62 -15.41
CA HIS A 71 4.38 6.32 -16.84
C HIS A 71 4.59 7.58 -17.67
N GLU A 72 5.26 7.53 -18.82
CA GLU A 72 5.43 8.70 -19.72
C GLU A 72 4.11 9.12 -20.40
N ASP A 73 3.25 8.15 -20.72
CA ASP A 73 1.90 8.38 -21.24
C ASP A 73 0.96 8.92 -20.15
N HIS A 74 0.43 10.12 -20.39
CA HIS A 74 -0.52 10.80 -19.52
C HIS A 74 -1.79 9.99 -19.25
N TYR A 75 -2.31 9.26 -20.22
CA TYR A 75 -3.55 8.50 -20.05
C TYR A 75 -3.37 7.29 -19.13
N VAL A 76 -2.18 6.67 -19.14
CA VAL A 76 -1.82 5.62 -18.19
C VAL A 76 -1.77 6.17 -16.77
N ARG A 77 -1.19 7.36 -16.58
CA ARG A 77 -1.17 8.03 -15.27
C ARG A 77 -2.58 8.36 -14.77
N LEU A 78 -3.44 8.92 -15.62
CA LEU A 78 -4.83 9.22 -15.26
C LEU A 78 -5.61 7.96 -14.84
N ALA A 79 -5.48 6.87 -15.59
CA ALA A 79 -6.13 5.61 -15.26
C ALA A 79 -5.60 5.02 -13.94
N SER A 80 -4.30 5.17 -13.68
CA SER A 80 -3.67 4.71 -12.43
C SER A 80 -4.14 5.52 -11.22
N VAL A 81 -4.27 6.84 -11.35
CA VAL A 81 -4.85 7.71 -10.31
C VAL A 81 -6.30 7.29 -10.02
N GLN A 82 -7.11 7.03 -11.05
CA GLN A 82 -8.48 6.56 -10.84
C GLN A 82 -8.51 5.22 -10.10
N TYR A 83 -7.66 4.28 -10.48
CA TYR A 83 -7.53 2.99 -9.79
C TYR A 83 -7.20 3.13 -8.29
N VAL A 84 -6.27 4.03 -7.93
CA VAL A 84 -5.94 4.30 -6.52
C VAL A 84 -7.15 4.90 -5.79
N LYS A 85 -7.90 5.83 -6.41
CA LYS A 85 -9.15 6.38 -5.85
C LYS A 85 -10.24 5.33 -5.67
N ASP A 86 -10.33 4.36 -6.58
CA ASP A 86 -11.27 3.24 -6.47
C ASP A 86 -10.88 2.31 -5.31
N CYS A 87 -9.58 2.06 -5.10
CA CYS A 87 -9.08 1.31 -3.95
C CYS A 87 -9.37 2.03 -2.62
N LEU A 88 -9.17 3.35 -2.56
CA LEU A 88 -9.54 4.16 -1.38
C LEU A 88 -11.04 4.04 -1.06
N SER A 89 -11.89 4.10 -2.09
CA SER A 89 -13.34 3.96 -1.95
C SER A 89 -13.74 2.56 -1.48
N LEU A 90 -13.09 1.52 -2.01
CA LEU A 90 -13.25 0.13 -1.57
C LEU A 90 -12.93 0.00 -0.07
N VAL A 91 -11.76 0.47 0.37
CA VAL A 91 -11.34 0.43 1.77
C VAL A 91 -12.35 1.17 2.66
N ALA A 92 -12.76 2.38 2.26
CA ALA A 92 -13.73 3.17 3.01
C ALA A 92 -15.08 2.46 3.17
N SER A 93 -15.57 1.78 2.11
CA SER A 93 -16.84 1.05 2.15
C SER A 93 -16.84 -0.14 3.12
N MET A 94 -15.66 -0.65 3.48
CA MET A 94 -15.48 -1.72 4.47
C MET A 94 -15.06 -1.18 5.85
N ASN A 95 -15.12 0.15 6.07
CA ASN A 95 -14.63 0.84 7.27
C ASN A 95 -13.13 0.64 7.54
N GLY A 96 -12.33 0.42 6.49
CA GLY A 96 -10.88 0.32 6.59
C GLY A 96 -10.20 1.67 6.83
N ARG A 97 -8.91 1.62 7.15
CA ARG A 97 -8.16 2.77 7.69
C ARG A 97 -7.08 3.29 6.76
N ILE A 98 -6.46 2.40 5.98
CA ILE A 98 -5.27 2.73 5.19
C ILE A 98 -5.29 2.09 3.80
N LEU A 99 -4.69 2.78 2.83
CA LEU A 99 -4.28 2.22 1.56
C LEU A 99 -2.75 2.34 1.44
N THR A 100 -2.08 1.21 1.37
CA THR A 100 -0.67 1.13 1.03
C THR A 100 -0.52 1.29 -0.49
N VAL A 101 0.23 2.30 -0.91
CA VAL A 101 0.41 2.66 -2.32
C VAL A 101 1.85 2.41 -2.75
N VAL A 102 1.99 1.48 -3.69
CA VAL A 102 3.18 1.36 -4.52
C VAL A 102 3.02 2.36 -5.68
N PRO A 103 3.95 3.29 -5.94
CA PRO A 103 3.68 4.33 -6.93
C PRO A 103 3.88 3.91 -8.40
N SER A 104 4.75 2.93 -8.65
CA SER A 104 5.15 2.49 -9.99
C SER A 104 4.72 1.05 -10.25
N THR A 105 4.63 0.63 -11.52
CA THR A 105 4.46 -0.78 -11.86
C THR A 105 5.52 -1.65 -11.17
N VAL A 106 5.08 -2.71 -10.48
CA VAL A 106 5.96 -3.69 -9.84
C VAL A 106 6.72 -4.47 -10.92
N GLY A 107 8.04 -4.54 -10.78
CA GLY A 107 8.96 -5.13 -11.75
C GLY A 107 9.49 -4.13 -12.80
N LYS A 108 9.03 -2.87 -12.80
CA LYS A 108 9.61 -1.82 -13.65
C LYS A 108 10.93 -1.38 -13.03
N VAL A 109 12.04 -1.69 -13.70
CA VAL A 109 13.41 -1.35 -13.27
C VAL A 109 14.13 -0.36 -14.21
N VAL A 110 13.41 0.16 -15.19
CA VAL A 110 13.92 1.14 -16.18
C VAL A 110 13.00 2.35 -16.21
N PRO A 111 13.54 3.58 -16.10
CA PRO A 111 12.76 4.81 -16.21
C PRO A 111 12.22 5.03 -17.62
N MET A 112 11.11 5.76 -17.70
CA MET A 112 10.49 6.22 -18.94
C MET A 112 10.61 7.74 -19.11
N GLY A 113 10.89 8.47 -18.02
CA GLY A 113 11.13 9.91 -18.02
C GLY A 113 12.43 10.30 -17.31
N SER A 114 12.67 11.61 -17.21
CA SER A 114 13.71 12.12 -16.30
C SER A 114 13.29 11.90 -14.85
N PRO A 115 14.24 11.77 -13.90
CA PRO A 115 13.92 11.69 -12.47
C PRO A 115 13.01 12.82 -11.99
N GLU A 116 13.22 14.04 -12.50
CA GLU A 116 12.43 15.22 -12.17
C GLU A 116 10.99 15.12 -12.70
N ASP A 117 10.81 14.62 -13.92
CA ASP A 117 9.49 14.45 -14.52
C ASP A 117 8.68 13.35 -13.82
N GLU A 118 9.30 12.19 -13.58
CA GLU A 118 8.63 11.07 -12.91
C GLU A 118 8.28 11.40 -11.46
N TRP A 119 9.16 12.08 -10.73
CA TRP A 119 8.86 12.58 -9.40
C TRP A 119 7.66 13.54 -9.42
N ARG A 120 7.68 14.53 -10.32
CA ARG A 120 6.59 15.50 -10.45
C ARG A 120 5.26 14.82 -10.78
N TRP A 121 5.25 13.89 -11.75
CA TRP A 121 4.04 13.16 -12.13
C TRP A 121 3.47 12.34 -10.97
N CYS A 122 4.35 11.67 -10.20
CA CYS A 122 3.93 10.92 -9.03
C CYS A 122 3.30 11.84 -7.98
N VAL A 123 3.95 12.96 -7.65
CA VAL A 123 3.44 13.94 -6.69
C VAL A 123 2.08 14.49 -7.12
N GLU A 124 1.92 14.85 -8.40
CA GLU A 124 0.65 15.33 -8.96
C GLU A 124 -0.47 14.28 -8.81
N GLY A 125 -0.20 13.04 -9.22
CA GLY A 125 -1.17 11.94 -9.12
C GLY A 125 -1.53 11.59 -7.67
N LEU A 126 -0.53 11.52 -6.79
CA LEU A 126 -0.76 11.23 -5.37
C LEU A 126 -1.47 12.38 -4.65
N LYS A 127 -1.30 13.65 -5.04
CA LYS A 127 -2.10 14.76 -4.51
C LYS A 127 -3.58 14.60 -4.80
N GLU A 128 -3.92 14.18 -6.01
CA GLU A 128 -5.31 13.88 -6.34
C GLU A 128 -5.86 12.70 -5.53
N CYS A 129 -5.05 11.66 -5.33
CA CYS A 129 -5.42 10.51 -4.51
C CYS A 129 -5.59 10.93 -3.05
N GLN A 130 -4.69 11.75 -2.52
CA GLN A 130 -4.71 12.26 -1.14
C GLN A 130 -5.96 13.09 -0.87
N ALA A 131 -6.36 13.97 -1.80
CA ALA A 131 -7.60 14.73 -1.67
C ALA A 131 -8.84 13.82 -1.60
N HIS A 132 -8.86 12.74 -2.38
CA HIS A 132 -9.92 11.73 -2.30
C HIS A 132 -9.86 10.95 -0.97
N ALA A 133 -8.66 10.55 -0.55
CA ALA A 133 -8.39 9.81 0.68
C ALA A 133 -8.94 10.55 1.91
N GLU A 134 -8.68 11.86 2.00
CA GLU A 134 -9.22 12.75 3.04
C GLU A 134 -10.75 12.81 3.00
N SER A 135 -11.35 12.84 1.80
CA SER A 135 -12.81 12.89 1.65
C SER A 135 -13.52 11.61 2.10
N VAL A 136 -12.86 10.45 1.98
CA VAL A 136 -13.41 9.14 2.38
C VAL A 136 -12.88 8.66 3.74
N GLY A 137 -12.00 9.42 4.38
CA GLY A 137 -11.45 9.11 5.71
C GLY A 137 -10.47 7.93 5.73
N VAL A 138 -9.78 7.67 4.62
CA VAL A 138 -8.75 6.62 4.51
C VAL A 138 -7.38 7.28 4.37
N ARG A 139 -6.37 6.77 5.06
CA ARG A 139 -4.99 7.28 5.00
C ARG A 139 -4.21 6.63 3.85
N ILE A 140 -3.28 7.36 3.23
CA ILE A 140 -2.31 6.80 2.27
C ILE A 140 -0.97 6.54 2.97
N GLY A 141 -0.38 5.37 2.73
CA GLY A 141 1.01 5.07 3.06
C GLY A 141 1.80 4.74 1.79
N VAL A 142 2.80 5.55 1.43
CA VAL A 142 3.68 5.25 0.30
C VAL A 142 4.66 4.14 0.69
N GLU A 143 4.74 3.09 -0.11
CA GLU A 143 5.62 1.94 0.16
C GLU A 143 6.89 1.98 -0.72
N PRO A 144 8.09 2.08 -0.14
CA PRO A 144 9.33 1.80 -0.85
C PRO A 144 9.51 0.28 -1.06
N LEU A 145 9.85 -0.14 -2.28
CA LEU A 145 10.13 -1.55 -2.59
C LEU A 145 11.61 -1.80 -2.84
N ASN A 146 12.03 -3.07 -2.89
CA ASN A 146 13.42 -3.38 -3.25
C ASN A 146 13.70 -3.07 -4.74
N ARG A 147 14.99 -2.96 -5.09
CA ARG A 147 15.49 -2.60 -6.44
C ARG A 147 15.11 -3.57 -7.55
N PHE A 148 14.62 -4.77 -7.22
CA PHE A 148 14.15 -5.74 -8.21
C PHE A 148 12.68 -5.53 -8.56
N GLU A 149 11.95 -4.84 -7.70
CA GLU A 149 10.52 -4.57 -7.83
C GLU A 149 10.25 -3.14 -8.29
N THR A 150 11.16 -2.19 -8.05
CA THR A 150 11.09 -0.85 -8.63
C THR A 150 12.47 -0.19 -8.69
N TYR A 151 12.69 0.74 -9.61
CA TYR A 151 13.84 1.67 -9.55
C TYR A 151 13.48 3.01 -8.88
N PHE A 152 12.19 3.28 -8.62
CA PHE A 152 11.71 4.64 -8.37
C PHE A 152 11.85 5.06 -6.90
N ILE A 153 11.17 4.38 -5.98
CA ILE A 153 11.28 4.63 -4.53
C ILE A 153 11.71 3.33 -3.85
N ASN A 154 12.95 3.28 -3.36
CA ASN A 154 13.53 2.09 -2.75
C ASN A 154 13.81 2.20 -1.25
N ARG A 155 13.84 3.41 -0.72
CA ARG A 155 14.22 3.68 0.67
C ARG A 155 13.21 4.54 1.40
N ALA A 156 13.26 4.45 2.72
CA ALA A 156 12.43 5.22 3.64
C ALA A 156 12.61 6.73 3.47
N ASP A 157 13.84 7.22 3.26
CA ASP A 157 14.11 8.66 3.06
C ASP A 157 13.42 9.21 1.80
N GLN A 158 13.40 8.43 0.72
CA GLN A 158 12.70 8.76 -0.52
C GLN A 158 11.18 8.74 -0.33
N ALA A 159 10.63 7.73 0.35
CA ALA A 159 9.20 7.67 0.63
C ALA A 159 8.73 8.84 1.52
N VAL A 160 9.53 9.25 2.51
CA VAL A 160 9.27 10.43 3.34
C VAL A 160 9.31 11.72 2.51
N ALA A 161 10.27 11.85 1.59
CA ALA A 161 10.32 13.00 0.68
C ALA A 161 9.07 13.07 -0.20
N MET A 162 8.61 11.93 -0.74
CA MET A 162 7.37 11.84 -1.51
C MET A 162 6.15 12.25 -0.67
N ALA A 163 6.00 11.70 0.54
CA ALA A 163 4.91 12.03 1.45
C ALA A 163 4.87 13.54 1.79
N LYS A 164 6.03 14.18 1.98
CA LYS A 164 6.16 15.63 2.20
C LYS A 164 5.69 16.45 1.00
N ASP A 165 6.12 16.07 -0.20
CA ASP A 165 5.78 16.80 -1.43
C ASP A 165 4.30 16.66 -1.81
N VAL A 166 3.69 15.50 -1.51
CA VAL A 166 2.25 15.26 -1.60
C VAL A 166 1.49 16.12 -0.59
N GLY A 167 1.94 16.13 0.67
CA GLY A 167 1.31 16.86 1.76
C GLY A 167 0.05 16.16 2.32
N GLY A 168 -0.72 16.90 3.12
CA GLY A 168 -1.88 16.34 3.83
C GLY A 168 -1.46 15.35 4.92
N ASP A 169 -2.25 14.28 5.06
CA ASP A 169 -2.00 13.15 5.98
C ASP A 169 -1.31 11.96 5.27
N CYS A 170 -0.68 12.20 4.12
CA CYS A 170 0.08 11.19 3.40
C CYS A 170 1.29 10.74 4.24
N GLY A 171 1.43 9.43 4.43
CA GLY A 171 2.50 8.82 5.21
C GLY A 171 3.32 7.81 4.41
N VAL A 172 4.05 6.98 5.14
CA VAL A 172 4.91 5.92 4.65
C VAL A 172 4.49 4.60 5.30
N ALA A 173 4.30 3.59 4.46
CA ALA A 173 4.16 2.19 4.87
C ALA A 173 5.51 1.51 4.63
N LEU A 174 6.20 1.08 5.70
CA LEU A 174 7.50 0.42 5.55
C LEU A 174 7.34 -1.09 5.56
N ASP A 175 8.20 -1.80 4.84
CA ASP A 175 8.24 -3.27 4.83
C ASP A 175 9.66 -3.76 5.15
N ILE A 176 9.79 -4.55 6.21
CA ILE A 176 11.10 -5.02 6.68
C ILE A 176 11.83 -5.91 5.65
N PHE A 177 11.12 -6.61 4.77
CA PHE A 177 11.75 -7.41 3.71
C PHE A 177 12.47 -6.52 2.70
N HIS A 178 11.82 -5.43 2.25
CA HIS A 178 12.44 -4.47 1.34
C HIS A 178 13.56 -3.71 2.04
N MET A 179 13.33 -3.26 3.28
CA MET A 179 14.34 -2.54 4.07
C MET A 179 15.60 -3.37 4.30
N ASN A 180 15.48 -4.68 4.52
CA ASN A 180 16.63 -5.57 4.72
C ASN A 180 17.56 -5.64 3.49
N ILE A 181 17.08 -5.24 2.31
CA ILE A 181 17.86 -5.20 1.06
C ILE A 181 18.40 -3.78 0.80
N GLU A 182 17.59 -2.76 1.04
CA GLU A 182 17.86 -1.39 0.57
C GLU A 182 18.44 -0.45 1.63
N GLU A 183 18.16 -0.68 2.91
CA GLU A 183 18.59 0.19 4.00
C GLU A 183 19.94 -0.26 4.57
N ALA A 184 20.85 0.70 4.77
CA ALA A 184 22.13 0.42 5.44
C ALA A 184 21.94 0.08 6.94
N ASP A 185 21.00 0.76 7.60
CA ASP A 185 20.55 0.46 8.96
C ASP A 185 19.03 0.64 9.03
N TRP A 186 18.30 -0.44 8.74
CA TRP A 186 16.84 -0.44 8.76
C TRP A 186 16.27 0.00 10.12
N ARG A 187 16.97 -0.20 11.25
CA ARG A 187 16.48 0.25 12.56
C ARG A 187 16.52 1.78 12.63
N GLN A 188 17.61 2.37 12.16
CA GLN A 188 17.74 3.83 12.12
C GLN A 188 16.74 4.42 11.13
N SER A 189 16.57 3.82 9.94
CA SER A 189 15.59 4.27 8.95
C SER A 189 14.15 4.28 9.51
N ILE A 190 13.74 3.27 10.30
CA ILE A 190 12.44 3.28 10.99
C ILE A 190 12.30 4.51 11.92
N ARG A 191 13.36 4.85 12.67
CA ARG A 191 13.34 6.00 13.59
C ARG A 191 13.29 7.33 12.83
N ASP A 192 14.04 7.43 11.74
CA ASP A 192 14.13 8.64 10.92
C ASP A 192 12.84 8.92 10.14
N THR A 193 12.08 7.89 9.76
CA THR A 193 10.72 8.05 9.21
C THR A 193 9.80 8.77 10.20
N GLY A 194 9.98 8.55 11.50
CA GLY A 194 9.33 9.33 12.56
C GLY A 194 7.81 9.33 12.44
N SER A 195 7.21 10.53 12.46
CA SER A 195 5.75 10.69 12.40
C SER A 195 5.12 10.34 11.05
N TYR A 196 5.93 10.15 10.00
CA TYR A 196 5.41 9.70 8.70
C TYR A 196 5.15 8.20 8.66
N LEU A 197 5.63 7.42 9.63
CA LEU A 197 5.39 5.97 9.66
C LEU A 197 3.94 5.71 10.06
N VAL A 198 3.14 5.24 9.11
CA VAL A 198 1.69 5.03 9.29
C VAL A 198 1.29 3.57 9.20
N ASP A 199 2.12 2.74 8.59
CA ASP A 199 1.96 1.28 8.57
C ASP A 199 3.32 0.56 8.53
N PHE A 200 3.33 -0.72 8.91
CA PHE A 200 4.53 -1.53 8.91
C PHE A 200 4.25 -2.99 8.53
N HIS A 201 4.69 -3.39 7.34
CA HIS A 201 4.65 -4.77 6.85
C HIS A 201 5.79 -5.61 7.42
N VAL A 202 5.48 -6.87 7.75
CA VAL A 202 6.41 -7.81 8.36
C VAL A 202 6.45 -9.10 7.55
N ALA A 203 7.65 -9.50 7.14
CA ALA A 203 7.98 -10.81 6.60
C ALA A 203 9.43 -11.15 6.97
N ASP A 204 9.81 -12.42 6.92
CA ASP A 204 11.21 -12.79 7.12
C ASP A 204 12.07 -12.41 5.89
N ASN A 205 13.39 -12.53 5.99
CA ASN A 205 14.34 -12.15 4.95
C ASN A 205 14.20 -12.95 3.64
N ASN A 206 13.41 -14.03 3.65
CA ASN A 206 13.06 -14.88 2.51
C ASN A 206 11.59 -14.71 2.08
N ARG A 207 10.90 -13.67 2.56
CA ARG A 207 9.47 -13.37 2.34
C ARG A 207 8.48 -14.39 2.93
N MET A 208 8.95 -15.32 3.78
CA MET A 208 8.12 -16.30 4.51
C MET A 208 7.60 -15.69 5.83
N PRO A 209 6.74 -16.41 6.59
CA PRO A 209 6.28 -15.93 7.89
C PRO A 209 7.44 -15.59 8.85
N PRO A 210 7.29 -14.60 9.75
CA PRO A 210 8.38 -14.16 10.62
C PRO A 210 8.85 -15.23 11.63
N GLY A 211 10.17 -15.42 11.74
CA GLY A 211 10.84 -16.29 12.75
C GLY A 211 11.39 -17.59 12.19
#